data_AF-A0A2W7NB89-F1
#
_entry.id   AF-A0A2W7NB89-F1
#
_cell.length_a   1.000
_cell.length_b   1.000
_cell.length_c   1.000
_cell.angle_alpha   90.00
_cell.angle_beta   90.00
_cell.angle_gamma   90.00
#
_symmetry.space_group_name_H-M   'P 1'
#
loop_
_entity.id
_entity.type
_entity.pdbx_description
1 polymer ?
#
loop_
_entity_poly.entity_id
_entity_poly.type
_entity_poly.pdbx_seq_one_letter_code
_entity_poly.pdbx_strand_id
1 'polypeptide(L)'
;MGNYGEKFKDKIEYYNASEIFDLVENIENGKVSGTDFERDILNGFSHIHHGSYASIGYNIVRNVKEYWFKKKRIRNEKINDFKQIVEQFGTSNISAIAITMHNKAIFNKDLRGEWLIYKNMNGLKYYLCLATHGESDEFIYNEKIKPCLVEFPGLETNNKC
;
A
#
# COMPACT_ATOMS: atom_id res chain seq x y z
N MET A 1 -1.19 17.67 19.92
CA MET A 1 -2.41 17.74 19.10
C MET A 1 -2.70 16.34 18.61
N GLY A 2 -3.67 15.67 19.24
CA GLY A 2 -4.09 14.33 18.84
C GLY A 2 -4.81 14.41 17.50
N ASN A 3 -4.48 13.48 16.60
CA ASN A 3 -5.08 13.42 15.28
C ASN A 3 -6.56 13.07 15.47
N TYR A 4 -7.48 13.91 14.98
CA TYR A 4 -8.92 13.77 15.21
C TYR A 4 -9.48 12.41 14.74
N GLY A 5 -8.80 11.71 13.82
CA GLY A 5 -9.17 10.37 13.37
C GLY A 5 -9.03 9.25 14.42
N GLU A 6 -8.08 9.36 15.36
CA GLU A 6 -7.94 8.35 16.44
C GLU A 6 -9.09 8.44 17.46
N LYS A 7 -9.75 9.61 17.55
CA LYS A 7 -10.78 9.89 18.55
C LYS A 7 -12.14 9.27 18.21
N PHE A 8 -12.41 8.92 16.96
CA PHE A 8 -13.74 8.51 16.51
C PHE A 8 -13.88 7.07 15.99
N LYS A 9 -12.81 6.26 15.98
CA LYS A 9 -12.82 4.90 15.39
C LYS A 9 -13.31 4.86 13.93
N ASP A 10 -13.41 6.01 13.25
CA ASP A 10 -13.72 6.06 11.83
C ASP A 10 -12.57 5.37 11.10
N LYS A 11 -12.86 4.20 10.51
CA LYS A 11 -12.00 3.63 9.48
C LYS A 11 -12.01 4.64 8.34
N ILE A 12 -11.05 5.55 8.32
CA ILE A 12 -10.85 6.40 7.16
C ILE A 12 -10.32 5.47 6.06
N GLU A 13 -11.22 5.00 5.21
CA GLU A 13 -10.90 4.27 3.99
C GLU A 13 -10.53 5.32 2.94
N TYR A 14 -9.26 5.36 2.53
CA TYR A 14 -8.74 6.42 1.66
C TYR A 14 -8.77 5.99 0.19
N TYR A 15 -9.88 5.41 -0.25
CA TYR A 15 -10.04 4.99 -1.64
C TYR A 15 -10.56 6.15 -2.48
N ASN A 16 -9.66 6.84 -3.19
CA ASN A 16 -10.04 7.79 -4.24
C ASN A 16 -10.13 7.03 -5.57
N ALA A 17 -11.32 7.03 -6.18
CA ALA A 17 -11.57 6.32 -7.43
C ALA A 17 -10.59 6.72 -8.55
N SER A 18 -10.20 8.00 -8.64
CA SER A 18 -9.27 8.48 -9.66
C SER A 18 -7.90 7.81 -9.55
N GLU A 19 -7.44 7.58 -8.32
CA GLU A 19 -6.13 6.99 -8.04
C GLU A 19 -6.12 5.49 -8.31
N ILE A 20 -7.24 4.83 -8.02
CA ILE A 20 -7.45 3.44 -8.41
C ILE A 20 -7.47 3.31 -9.93
N PHE A 21 -8.11 4.22 -10.66
CA PHE A 21 -8.10 4.20 -12.12
C PHE A 21 -6.71 4.47 -12.71
N ASP A 22 -5.96 5.44 -12.17
CA ASP A 22 -4.56 5.68 -12.58
C ASP A 22 -3.69 4.44 -12.33
N LEU A 23 -3.88 3.77 -11.19
CA LEU A 23 -3.16 2.54 -10.87
C LEU A 23 -3.52 1.41 -11.85
N VAL A 24 -4.82 1.21 -12.14
CA VAL A 24 -5.29 0.25 -13.16
C VAL A 24 -4.67 0.56 -14.51
N GLU A 25 -4.69 1.81 -14.98
CA GLU A 25 -4.09 2.20 -16.24
C GLU A 25 -2.57 1.93 -16.29
N ASN A 26 -1.86 2.19 -15.19
CA ASN A 26 -0.44 1.89 -15.10
C ASN A 26 -0.15 0.38 -15.12
N ILE A 27 -1.01 -0.45 -14.52
CA ILE A 27 -0.92 -1.91 -14.60
C ILE A 27 -1.23 -2.40 -16.02
N GLU A 28 -2.24 -1.85 -16.68
CA GLU A 28 -2.60 -2.22 -18.05
C GLU A 28 -1.50 -1.88 -19.04
N ASN A 29 -0.87 -0.72 -18.87
CA ASN A 29 0.26 -0.29 -19.70
C ASN A 29 1.60 -0.94 -19.32
N GLY A 30 1.63 -1.86 -18.34
CA GLY A 30 2.85 -2.55 -17.92
C GLY A 30 3.90 -1.65 -17.26
N LYS A 31 3.52 -0.46 -16.78
CA LYS A 31 4.41 0.47 -16.06
C LYS A 31 4.69 -0.01 -14.64
N VAL A 32 3.73 -0.69 -14.04
CA VAL A 32 3.83 -1.33 -12.72
C VAL A 32 3.20 -2.73 -12.77
N SER A 33 3.62 -3.61 -11.86
CA SER A 33 3.08 -4.96 -11.73
C SER A 33 2.93 -5.33 -10.26
N GLY A 34 1.82 -5.98 -9.92
CA GLY A 34 1.63 -6.57 -8.61
C GLY A 34 2.49 -7.80 -8.37
N THR A 35 2.51 -8.24 -7.12
CA THR A 35 3.12 -9.48 -6.66
C THR A 35 2.05 -10.50 -6.36
N ASP A 36 2.33 -11.77 -6.62
CA ASP A 36 1.39 -12.84 -6.32
C ASP A 36 1.35 -13.13 -4.81
N PHE A 37 0.18 -13.52 -4.31
CA PHE A 37 0.08 -14.12 -2.99
C PHE A 37 0.71 -15.52 -3.05
N GLU A 38 1.81 -15.71 -2.32
CA GLU A 38 2.60 -16.95 -2.40
C GLU A 38 2.04 -18.11 -1.56
N ARG A 39 1.19 -17.82 -0.57
CA ARG A 39 0.71 -18.80 0.41
C ARG A 39 -0.77 -18.54 0.75
N ASP A 40 -1.47 -19.58 1.17
CA ASP A 40 -2.81 -19.55 1.76
C ASP A 40 -4.00 -19.34 0.80
N ILE A 41 -5.15 -18.97 1.36
CA ILE A 41 -6.45 -18.92 0.66
C ILE A 41 -6.48 -17.93 -0.52
N LEU A 42 -5.53 -16.99 -0.53
CA LEU A 42 -5.35 -15.99 -1.58
C LEU A 42 -4.43 -16.44 -2.72
N ASN A 43 -3.89 -17.66 -2.68
CA ASN A 43 -3.05 -18.20 -3.75
C ASN A 43 -3.77 -18.14 -5.11
N GLY A 44 -3.09 -17.62 -6.12
CA GLY A 44 -3.62 -17.41 -7.48
C GLY A 44 -4.23 -16.02 -7.72
N PHE A 45 -4.22 -15.15 -6.70
CA PHE A 45 -4.46 -13.71 -6.85
C PHE A 45 -3.14 -12.93 -6.78
N SER A 46 -3.13 -11.74 -7.37
CA SER A 46 -2.04 -10.77 -7.27
C SER A 46 -2.50 -9.56 -6.46
N HIS A 47 -1.57 -8.90 -5.77
CA HIS A 47 -1.80 -7.62 -5.11
C HIS A 47 -0.74 -6.60 -5.49
N ILE A 48 -1.15 -5.34 -5.52
CA ILE A 48 -0.23 -4.22 -5.65
C ILE A 48 -0.58 -3.16 -4.60
N HIS A 49 0.45 -2.59 -3.98
CA HIS A 49 0.27 -1.50 -3.04
C HIS A 49 -0.28 -0.26 -3.75
N HIS A 50 -1.40 0.23 -3.24
CA HIS A 50 -1.97 1.52 -3.61
C HIS A 50 -1.53 2.57 -2.58
N GLY A 51 -0.75 3.55 -3.04
CA GLY A 51 -0.39 4.73 -2.25
C GLY A 51 -1.34 5.86 -2.54
N SER A 52 -2.53 5.85 -1.93
CA SER A 52 -3.56 6.85 -2.21
C SER A 52 -3.05 8.28 -1.92
N TYR A 53 -3.30 9.27 -2.79
CA TYR A 53 -2.94 10.67 -2.52
C TYR A 53 -3.75 11.21 -1.35
N ALA A 54 -4.98 10.74 -1.15
CA ALA A 54 -5.77 11.03 0.03
C ALA A 54 -5.07 10.60 1.34
N SER A 55 -4.23 9.56 1.28
CA SER A 55 -3.41 9.11 2.40
C SER A 55 -1.95 9.60 2.33
N ILE A 56 -1.52 10.39 1.33
CA ILE A 56 -0.10 10.75 1.17
C ILE A 56 0.43 11.55 2.35
N GLY A 57 -0.37 12.47 2.89
CA GLY A 57 0.00 13.22 4.09
C GLY A 57 0.20 12.29 5.29
N TYR A 58 -0.71 11.33 5.47
CA TYR A 58 -0.62 10.33 6.52
C TYR A 58 0.58 9.38 6.31
N ASN A 59 0.80 8.90 5.09
CA ASN A 59 1.87 7.99 4.72
C ASN A 59 3.24 8.66 4.80
N ILE A 60 3.37 9.93 4.42
CA ILE A 60 4.61 10.69 4.63
C ILE A 60 4.91 10.76 6.12
N VAL A 61 3.96 11.23 6.93
CA VAL A 61 4.17 11.36 8.40
C VAL A 61 4.50 10.01 9.03
N ARG A 62 3.75 8.97 8.70
CA ARG A 62 3.92 7.62 9.25
C ARG A 62 5.23 7.00 8.79
N ASN A 63 5.52 6.97 7.49
CA ASN A 63 6.74 6.36 6.96
C ASN A 63 7.98 7.08 7.48
N VAL A 64 7.96 8.41 7.50
CA VAL A 64 9.04 9.20 8.11
C VAL A 64 9.21 8.79 9.57
N LYS A 65 8.15 8.81 10.37
CA LYS A 65 8.20 8.52 11.81
C LYS A 65 8.63 7.09 12.13
N GLU A 66 8.08 6.09 11.46
CA GLU A 66 8.31 4.67 11.75
C GLU A 66 9.63 4.17 11.19
N TYR A 67 9.98 4.56 9.96
CA TYR A 67 11.19 4.09 9.28
C TYR A 67 12.44 4.85 9.72
N TRP A 68 12.37 6.18 9.90
CA TRP A 68 13.56 6.99 10.18
C TRP A 68 13.83 7.18 11.66
N PHE A 69 12.80 7.13 12.50
CA PHE A 69 12.94 7.46 13.92
C PHE A 69 12.63 6.28 14.84
N LYS A 70 13.30 6.27 16.00
CA LYS A 70 13.01 5.42 17.15
C LYS A 70 13.16 6.26 18.42
N LYS A 71 12.13 6.29 19.27
CA LYS A 71 12.10 7.15 20.48
C LYS A 71 12.47 8.62 20.19
N LYS A 72 11.91 9.19 19.11
CA LYS A 72 12.15 10.58 18.64
C LYS A 72 13.60 10.90 18.23
N ARG A 73 14.44 9.88 18.00
CA ARG A 73 15.80 10.04 17.46
C ARG A 73 15.91 9.30 16.14
N ILE A 74 16.75 9.80 15.24
CA ILE A 74 17.03 9.08 13.99
C ILE A 74 17.70 7.74 14.32
N ARG A 75 17.27 6.70 13.64
CA ARG A 75 17.85 5.36 13.75
C ARG A 75 19.30 5.38 13.28
N ASN A 76 20.20 4.72 14.00
CA ASN A 76 21.64 4.80 13.73
C ASN A 76 21.99 4.40 12.29
N GLU A 77 21.33 3.37 11.77
CA GLU A 77 21.48 2.87 10.40
C GLU A 77 20.99 3.84 9.31
N LYS A 78 20.33 4.94 9.68
CA LYS A 78 19.79 5.96 8.76
C LYS A 78 20.47 7.32 8.89
N ILE A 79 21.42 7.48 9.83
CA ILE A 79 22.06 8.79 10.09
C ILE A 79 22.78 9.34 8.86
N ASN A 80 23.51 8.48 8.13
CA ASN A 80 24.27 8.92 6.95
C ASN A 80 23.34 9.34 5.82
N ASP A 81 22.33 8.53 5.51
CA ASP A 81 21.29 8.88 4.54
C ASP A 81 20.58 10.19 4.91
N PHE A 82 20.25 10.37 6.18
CA PHE A 82 19.60 11.60 6.63
C PHE A 82 20.49 12.83 6.42
N LYS A 83 21.78 12.74 6.75
CA LYS A 83 22.73 13.84 6.52
C LYS A 83 22.82 14.18 5.03
N GLN A 84 22.95 13.19 4.17
CA GLN A 84 22.99 13.41 2.71
C GLN A 84 21.74 14.11 2.19
N ILE A 85 20.54 13.71 2.65
CA ILE A 85 19.28 14.34 2.26
C ILE A 85 19.23 15.80 2.74
N VAL A 86 19.63 16.06 3.99
CA VAL A 86 19.64 17.42 4.56
C VAL A 86 20.66 18.31 3.84
N GLU A 87 21.84 17.78 3.50
CA GLU A 87 22.86 18.49 2.72
C GLU A 87 22.36 18.81 1.31
N GLN A 88 21.64 17.88 0.67
CA GLN A 88 21.10 18.06 -0.67
C GLN A 88 20.06 19.19 -0.75
N PHE A 89 19.15 19.28 0.22
CA PHE A 89 18.02 20.22 0.15
C PHE A 89 18.13 21.44 1.05
N GLY A 90 19.07 21.44 1.99
CA GLY A 90 19.17 22.44 3.05
C GLY A 90 18.09 22.27 4.13
N THR A 91 18.40 22.68 5.36
CA THR A 91 17.52 22.49 6.53
C THR A 91 16.19 23.25 6.45
N SER A 92 16.09 24.26 5.58
CA SER A 92 14.87 25.04 5.36
C SER A 92 13.84 24.33 4.47
N ASN A 93 14.26 23.37 3.64
CA ASN A 93 13.36 22.68 2.71
C ASN A 93 12.81 21.37 3.30
N ILE A 94 12.04 21.53 4.39
CA ILE A 94 11.49 20.41 5.16
C ILE A 94 10.60 19.51 4.30
N SER A 95 9.84 20.08 3.36
CA SER A 95 8.96 19.31 2.46
C SER A 95 9.75 18.38 1.54
N ALA A 96 10.84 18.86 0.92
CA ALA A 96 11.68 18.03 0.05
C ALA A 96 12.41 16.94 0.85
N ILE A 97 12.87 17.26 2.06
CA ILE A 97 13.45 16.29 2.99
C ILE A 97 12.43 15.20 3.32
N ALA A 98 11.21 15.57 3.73
CA ALA A 98 10.17 14.63 4.12
C ALA A 98 9.71 13.74 2.96
N ILE A 99 9.55 14.29 1.75
CA ILE A 99 9.21 13.52 0.55
C ILE A 99 10.33 12.54 0.19
N THR A 100 11.60 12.96 0.24
CA THR A 100 12.73 12.09 -0.05
C THR A 100 12.86 10.96 0.99
N MET A 101 12.64 11.29 2.26
CA MET A 101 12.60 10.32 3.35
C MET A 101 11.45 9.31 3.17
N HIS A 102 10.26 9.79 2.80
CA HIS A 102 9.13 8.94 2.47
C HIS A 102 9.47 8.03 1.28
N ASN A 103 10.00 8.56 0.19
CA ASN A 103 10.38 7.78 -1.01
C ASN A 103 11.45 6.71 -0.73
N LYS A 104 12.36 6.93 0.23
CA LYS A 104 13.29 5.88 0.66
C LYS A 104 12.64 4.84 1.57
N ALA A 105 11.61 5.21 2.31
CA ALA A 105 10.86 4.30 3.16
C ALA A 105 9.88 3.43 2.35
N ILE A 106 9.27 3.95 1.26
CA ILE A 106 8.31 3.19 0.43
C ILE A 106 8.87 1.88 -0.14
N PHE A 107 10.18 1.80 -0.36
CA PHE A 107 10.84 0.60 -0.85
C PHE A 107 11.21 -0.41 0.25
N ASN A 108 10.84 -0.14 1.51
CA ASN A 108 10.99 -1.10 2.60
C ASN A 108 9.75 -2.01 2.67
N LYS A 109 9.99 -3.32 2.71
CA LYS A 109 8.97 -4.37 2.71
C LYS A 109 8.02 -4.36 3.91
N ASP A 110 8.32 -3.61 4.98
CA ASP A 110 7.51 -3.59 6.21
C ASP A 110 6.38 -2.54 6.20
N LEU A 111 6.14 -1.87 5.06
CA LEU A 111 5.10 -0.86 4.99
C LEU A 111 3.70 -1.47 4.86
N ARG A 112 2.81 -1.02 5.76
CA ARG A 112 1.39 -1.37 5.76
C ARG A 112 0.64 -0.35 4.91
N GLY A 113 -0.07 -0.80 3.89
CA GLY A 113 -0.84 0.05 2.98
C GLY A 113 -2.11 -0.64 2.50
N GLU A 114 -2.80 0.05 1.60
CA GLU A 114 -3.93 -0.48 0.86
C GLU A 114 -3.42 -1.31 -0.33
N TRP A 115 -4.17 -2.33 -0.71
CA TRP A 115 -3.88 -3.25 -1.80
C TRP A 115 -5.00 -3.20 -2.81
N LEU A 116 -4.66 -3.10 -4.09
CA LEU A 116 -5.55 -3.50 -5.17
C LEU A 116 -5.30 -4.97 -5.46
N ILE A 117 -6.32 -5.80 -5.25
CA ILE A 117 -6.27 -7.25 -5.51
C ILE A 117 -6.90 -7.53 -6.86
N TYR A 118 -6.20 -8.30 -7.69
CA TYR A 118 -6.65 -8.66 -9.03
C TYR A 118 -6.22 -10.08 -9.42
N LYS A 119 -6.86 -10.64 -10.46
CA LYS A 119 -6.49 -11.94 -11.03
C LYS A 119 -6.16 -11.81 -12.52
N ASN A 120 -5.08 -12.44 -12.95
CA ASN A 120 -4.75 -12.61 -14.37
C ASN A 120 -5.37 -13.91 -14.89
N MET A 121 -6.21 -13.84 -15.92
CA MET A 121 -6.77 -15.03 -16.57
C MET A 121 -6.93 -14.78 -18.06
N ASN A 122 -6.38 -15.68 -18.89
CA ASN A 122 -6.46 -15.62 -20.37
C ASN A 122 -6.00 -14.28 -20.97
N GLY A 123 -4.97 -13.65 -20.40
CA GLY A 123 -4.46 -12.36 -20.85
C GLY A 123 -5.30 -11.16 -20.42
N LEU A 124 -6.36 -11.36 -19.63
CA LEU A 124 -7.20 -10.30 -19.06
C LEU A 124 -6.93 -10.16 -17.56
N LYS A 125 -6.97 -8.92 -17.07
CA LYS A 125 -6.87 -8.58 -15.64
C LYS A 125 -8.26 -8.31 -15.09
N TYR A 126 -8.57 -8.97 -14.00
CA TYR A 126 -9.82 -8.82 -13.26
C TYR A 126 -9.53 -8.15 -11.93
N TYR A 127 -9.83 -6.86 -11.80
CA TYR A 127 -9.66 -6.08 -10.57
C TYR A 127 -10.84 -6.31 -9.65
N LEU A 128 -10.60 -6.89 -8.48
CA LEU A 128 -11.67 -7.47 -7.65
C LEU A 128 -12.04 -6.55 -6.49
N CYS A 129 -11.07 -6.25 -5.63
CA CYS A 129 -11.35 -5.54 -4.40
C CYS A 129 -10.12 -4.80 -3.89
N LEU A 130 -10.38 -3.93 -2.91
CA LEU A 130 -9.37 -3.21 -2.16
C LEU A 130 -9.25 -3.81 -0.77
N ALA A 131 -8.03 -4.05 -0.32
CA ALA A 131 -7.74 -4.60 1.01
C ALA A 131 -6.71 -3.73 1.74
N THR A 132 -6.56 -3.94 3.04
CA THR A 132 -5.50 -3.30 3.83
C THR A 132 -4.67 -4.36 4.51
N HIS A 133 -3.41 -4.06 4.78
CA HIS A 133 -2.53 -4.94 5.56
C HIS A 133 -3.04 -5.21 7.01
N GLY A 134 -4.07 -4.49 7.47
CA GLY A 134 -4.73 -4.77 8.76
C GLY A 134 -5.77 -5.89 8.69
N GLU A 135 -6.12 -6.36 7.49
CA GLU A 135 -7.09 -7.42 7.27
C GLU A 135 -6.37 -8.75 7.09
N SER A 136 -6.89 -9.83 7.70
CA SER A 136 -6.33 -11.17 7.50
C SER A 136 -6.72 -11.72 6.13
N ASP A 137 -5.95 -12.68 5.63
CA ASP A 137 -6.20 -13.32 4.34
C ASP A 137 -7.58 -14.01 4.30
N GLU A 138 -8.03 -14.61 5.41
CA GLU A 138 -9.38 -15.19 5.50
C GLU A 138 -10.47 -14.12 5.44
N PHE A 139 -10.25 -12.96 6.07
CA PHE A 139 -11.20 -11.86 6.00
C PHE A 139 -11.29 -11.31 4.58
N ILE A 140 -10.13 -11.06 3.95
CA ILE A 140 -10.05 -10.59 2.56
C ILE A 140 -10.76 -11.57 1.63
N TYR A 141 -10.52 -12.87 1.76
CA TYR A 141 -11.15 -13.85 0.90
C TYR A 141 -12.67 -13.90 1.11
N ASN A 142 -13.13 -14.12 2.34
CA ASN A 142 -14.53 -14.39 2.61
C ASN A 142 -15.42 -13.18 2.42
N GLU A 143 -14.96 -11.99 2.85
CA GLU A 143 -15.80 -10.79 2.88
C GLU A 143 -15.63 -9.92 1.63
N LYS A 144 -14.53 -10.06 0.88
CA LYS A 144 -14.26 -9.21 -0.29
C LYS A 144 -14.17 -9.97 -1.59
N ILE A 145 -13.32 -10.99 -1.68
CA ILE A 145 -13.11 -11.72 -2.95
C ILE A 145 -14.30 -12.62 -3.28
N LYS A 146 -14.76 -13.44 -2.33
CA LYS A 146 -15.83 -14.41 -2.55
C LYS A 146 -17.12 -13.79 -3.09
N PRO A 147 -17.58 -12.60 -2.62
CA PRO A 147 -18.68 -11.88 -3.27
C PRO A 147 -18.40 -11.52 -4.74
N CYS A 148 -17.20 -11.08 -5.08
CA CYS A 148 -16.82 -10.78 -6.47
C CYS A 148 -16.85 -12.03 -7.37
N LEU A 149 -16.52 -13.21 -6.84
CA LEU A 149 -16.54 -14.46 -7.60
C LEU A 149 -17.95 -14.86 -8.06
N VAL A 150 -19.01 -14.35 -7.42
CA VAL A 150 -20.39 -14.57 -7.89
C VAL A 150 -20.60 -13.93 -9.27
N GLU A 151 -20.02 -12.77 -9.52
CA GLU A 151 -20.07 -12.07 -10.80
C GLU A 151 -19.09 -12.65 -11.82
N PHE A 152 -18.03 -13.29 -11.34
CA PHE A 152 -16.96 -13.86 -12.15
C PHE A 152 -16.62 -15.31 -11.74
N PRO A 153 -17.53 -16.28 -11.95
CA PRO A 153 -17.37 -17.66 -11.44
C PRO A 153 -16.16 -18.40 -12.02
N GLY A 154 -15.66 -17.99 -13.19
CA GLY A 154 -14.42 -18.55 -13.77
C GLY A 154 -13.14 -18.16 -13.04
N LEU A 155 -13.19 -17.24 -12.07
CA LEU A 155 -12.03 -16.75 -11.32
C LEU A 155 -11.75 -17.52 -10.03
N GLU A 156 -12.48 -18.59 -9.72
CA GLU A 156 -12.19 -19.42 -8.55
C GLU A 156 -10.75 -19.95 -8.60
N THR A 157 -10.09 -19.96 -7.45
CA THR A 157 -8.76 -20.56 -7.29
C THR A 157 -8.97 -22.01 -6.90
N ASN A 158 -8.35 -22.94 -7.64
CA ASN A 158 -8.39 -24.37 -7.35
C ASN A 158 -7.54 -24.69 -6.11
N ASN A 159 -7.96 -24.22 -4.94
CA ASN A 159 -7.36 -24.62 -3.68
C ASN A 159 -7.99 -25.95 -3.27
N LYS A 160 -7.40 -27.05 -3.72
CA LYS A 160 -7.56 -28.33 -3.02
C LYS A 160 -6.84 -28.18 -1.67
N CYS A 161 -7.60 -28.15 -0.59
CA CYS A 161 -7.12 -28.37 0.78
C CYS A 161 -6.33 -29.68 0.87
#